data_AF-A0A812IEQ5-F1
#
_entry.id   AF-A0A812IEQ5-F1
#
_cell.length_a   1.000
_cell.length_b   1.000
_cell.length_c   1.000
_cell.angle_alpha   90.00
_cell.angle_beta   90.00
_cell.angle_gamma   90.00
#
_symmetry.space_group_name_H-M   'P 1'
#
loop_
_entity.id
_entity.type
_entity.pdbx_description
1 polymer ?
#
loop_
_entity_poly.entity_id
_entity_poly.type
_entity_poly.pdbx_seq_one_letter_code
_entity_poly.pdbx_strand_id
1 'polypeptide(L)'
;MQRRSRRGVLVLSALLCGWKIAPSFLVPKPKADLTDLDRQADLMSGRRDVITAVTLLGIPDVAWAKRGGASSSDEGLPTQQSMPGEIETEESISEDWKPVDIGESTLVDPNDPKYKQMSMLARDIEKQKAKNEEFEKMTPEAVQNLFWADVKHRVVKKSRHLALATRTLLQAHNTSSSGRLTNKFDKRVGGRLQSFEKHLDKHTKETSLLREHAKLKLLETSAPLRAEFMEKLRELMKERVTADPDMWECVKGCYESLIDIIWEDVEKEIELNVELAWLKSAECQEQSGPASTWSCYCWLRRKVLRHYLPYDRSLFGKLKDPLYLALTLIMLIPNAGFRVSVLSLILTLILFPGPPDEFQLINFIMLSKGTQFITGGLLSMSQGAVIYFKCFTWHDADLGQCIAEHGPGRVSSLAGAMADYLGSIALVWIAFLALPYSREHREEKRVAALGRSRGSSSEPRARDTAEASSKASKDSKSKDTGKGGRGPGRGGRLAMLLRYDVTCFALSLLVLLLLTLSTFELKDREVTLWRHLQENIFWCKVFYSLLSMPFFLFTIQPLQQVLTHAAPTGFNALGACVPFHLPEP
;
A
#
# COMPACT_ATOMS: atom_id res chain seq x y z
N MET A 1 -23.84 13.68 11.19
CA MET A 1 -22.89 12.54 11.41
C MET A 1 -22.20 12.54 12.78
N GLN A 2 -21.95 13.68 13.43
CA GLN A 2 -21.29 13.79 14.76
C GLN A 2 -21.95 13.01 15.93
N ARG A 3 -23.28 12.82 15.94
CA ARG A 3 -23.97 12.12 17.06
C ARG A 3 -23.77 10.59 17.08
N ARG A 4 -23.45 9.93 15.95
CA ARG A 4 -23.20 8.47 15.93
C ARG A 4 -21.77 8.10 16.37
N SER A 5 -20.79 8.98 16.18
CA SER A 5 -19.39 8.77 16.62
C SER A 5 -19.28 8.70 18.16
N ARG A 6 -20.08 9.48 18.91
CA ARG A 6 -20.07 9.44 20.39
C ARG A 6 -20.45 8.09 20.99
N ARG A 7 -21.30 7.30 20.32
CA ARG A 7 -21.68 5.96 20.82
C ARG A 7 -20.57 4.93 20.65
N GLY A 8 -19.76 5.02 19.58
CA GLY A 8 -18.59 4.16 19.39
C GLY A 8 -17.48 4.42 20.40
N VAL A 9 -17.24 5.69 20.74
CA VAL A 9 -16.25 6.10 21.76
C VAL A 9 -16.60 5.55 23.15
N LEU A 10 -17.89 5.52 23.52
CA LEU A 10 -18.32 4.99 24.81
C LEU A 10 -18.15 3.47 24.93
N VAL A 11 -18.34 2.71 23.85
CA VAL A 11 -18.12 1.26 23.85
C VAL A 11 -16.62 0.92 23.90
N LEU A 12 -15.78 1.65 23.16
CA LEU A 12 -14.33 1.43 23.22
C LEU A 12 -13.74 1.91 24.56
N SER A 13 -14.24 3.03 25.10
CA SER A 13 -13.89 3.49 26.44
C SER A 13 -14.39 2.52 27.51
N ALA A 14 -15.53 1.85 27.35
CA ALA A 14 -15.99 0.82 28.28
C ALA A 14 -15.12 -0.45 28.20
N LEU A 15 -14.63 -0.83 27.02
CA LEU A 15 -13.67 -1.93 26.87
C LEU A 15 -12.29 -1.59 27.46
N LEU A 16 -11.82 -0.34 27.29
CA LEU A 16 -10.55 0.13 27.85
C LEU A 16 -10.64 0.43 29.36
N CYS A 17 -11.78 0.93 29.86
CA CYS A 17 -12.01 1.18 31.28
C CYS A 17 -12.46 -0.07 32.06
N GLY A 18 -13.08 -1.05 31.40
CA GLY A 18 -13.28 -2.40 31.95
C GLY A 18 -11.96 -3.14 32.19
N TRP A 19 -10.87 -2.62 31.64
CA TRP A 19 -9.50 -3.07 31.86
C TRP A 19 -8.74 -2.24 32.91
N LYS A 20 -9.43 -1.44 33.74
CA LYS A 20 -8.86 -0.89 34.97
C LYS A 20 -8.32 -2.05 35.82
N ILE A 21 -7.02 -2.29 35.68
CA ILE A 21 -6.05 -2.73 36.68
C ILE A 21 -6.73 -3.37 37.87
N ALA A 22 -6.76 -4.71 37.91
CA ALA A 22 -6.78 -5.40 39.19
C ALA A 22 -5.45 -5.05 39.90
N PRO A 23 -5.45 -4.21 40.95
CA PRO A 23 -4.27 -4.03 41.76
C PRO A 23 -4.28 -5.19 42.75
N SER A 24 -3.95 -6.39 42.29
CA SER A 24 -3.90 -7.59 43.13
C SER A 24 -2.74 -8.51 42.75
N PHE A 25 -1.66 -7.95 42.19
CA PHE A 25 -0.41 -8.67 41.90
C PHE A 25 0.65 -8.50 43.01
N LEU A 26 0.19 -8.37 44.25
CA LEU A 26 0.97 -8.64 45.44
C LEU A 26 0.10 -9.49 46.38
N VAL A 27 -0.13 -10.75 46.00
CA VAL A 27 -0.57 -11.74 46.99
C VAL A 27 0.66 -12.05 47.84
N PRO A 28 0.68 -11.72 49.14
CA PRO A 28 1.76 -12.18 50.01
C PRO A 28 1.73 -13.71 50.02
N LYS A 29 2.88 -14.34 49.74
CA LYS A 29 3.05 -15.79 49.90
C LYS A 29 2.51 -16.20 51.28
N PRO A 30 1.75 -17.30 51.40
CA PRO A 30 1.48 -17.87 52.71
C PRO A 30 2.83 -18.16 53.38
N LYS A 31 2.99 -17.72 54.62
CA LYS A 31 4.16 -18.06 55.44
C LYS A 31 4.22 -19.58 55.51
N ALA A 32 5.14 -20.19 54.77
CA ALA A 32 5.51 -21.57 54.98
C ALA A 32 6.11 -21.66 56.39
N ASP A 33 5.62 -22.61 57.17
CA ASP A 33 6.11 -22.87 58.52
C ASP A 33 7.61 -23.10 58.49
N LEU A 34 8.29 -22.32 59.32
CA LEU A 34 9.74 -22.23 59.45
C LEU A 34 10.27 -23.38 60.31
N THR A 35 9.92 -24.63 59.99
CA THR A 35 10.39 -25.82 60.73
C THR A 35 11.00 -26.91 59.84
N ASP A 36 11.02 -26.77 58.52
CA ASP A 36 11.60 -27.77 57.60
C ASP A 36 12.85 -27.27 56.82
N LEU A 37 13.37 -26.09 57.15
CA LEU A 37 14.49 -25.45 56.46
C LEU A 37 15.88 -25.85 56.97
N ASP A 38 15.97 -26.56 58.10
CA ASP A 38 17.26 -27.01 58.67
C ASP A 38 17.73 -28.36 58.11
N ARG A 39 16.86 -29.12 57.42
CA ARG A 39 17.25 -30.42 56.82
C ARG A 39 17.75 -30.33 55.38
N GLN A 40 17.60 -29.17 54.74
CA GLN A 40 17.99 -28.96 53.34
C GLN A 40 19.29 -28.12 53.18
N ALA A 41 19.87 -27.66 54.29
CA ALA A 41 21.08 -26.83 54.31
C ALA A 41 22.40 -27.61 54.10
N ASP A 42 22.42 -28.93 54.30
CA ASP A 42 23.65 -29.73 54.18
C ASP A 42 23.95 -30.28 52.78
N LEU A 43 23.04 -30.13 51.80
CA LEU A 43 23.22 -30.68 50.45
C LEU A 43 23.56 -29.64 49.35
N MET A 44 23.69 -28.36 49.70
CA MET A 44 23.88 -27.27 48.73
C MET A 44 25.05 -26.32 49.08
N SER A 45 26.11 -26.83 49.70
CA SER A 45 27.39 -26.12 49.80
C SER A 45 28.27 -26.42 48.60
N GLY A 46 27.92 -25.85 47.44
CA GLY A 46 28.68 -26.12 46.22
C GLY A 46 28.14 -25.49 44.95
N ARG A 47 27.92 -24.16 44.95
CA ARG A 47 28.05 -23.26 43.77
C ARG A 47 27.48 -21.89 44.10
N ARG A 48 28.36 -20.91 44.27
CA ARG A 48 28.04 -19.49 44.07
C ARG A 48 28.30 -19.19 42.60
N ASP A 49 27.25 -18.79 41.88
CA ASP A 49 27.24 -17.62 41.00
C ASP A 49 25.94 -17.54 40.19
N VAL A 50 25.67 -16.33 39.71
CA VAL A 50 24.72 -15.93 38.66
C VAL A 50 23.40 -15.31 39.13
N ILE A 51 23.47 -13.99 39.38
CA ILE A 51 22.41 -13.03 39.03
C ILE A 51 22.85 -12.34 37.73
N THR A 52 22.41 -12.85 36.58
CA THR A 52 22.41 -12.09 35.30
C THR A 52 21.42 -12.75 34.35
N ALA A 53 20.24 -12.14 34.16
CA ALA A 53 19.24 -12.64 33.22
C ALA A 53 18.52 -11.48 32.53
N VAL A 54 19.20 -10.77 31.61
CA VAL A 54 18.55 -9.94 30.56
C VAL A 54 19.27 -9.97 29.20
N THR A 55 20.50 -10.46 29.05
CA THR A 55 21.25 -10.34 27.78
C THR A 55 21.79 -11.67 27.25
N LEU A 56 20.94 -12.51 26.63
CA LEU A 56 21.40 -13.57 25.72
C LEU A 56 20.33 -13.85 24.63
N LEU A 57 20.24 -12.96 23.66
CA LEU A 57 20.00 -13.35 22.26
C LEU A 57 21.38 -13.33 21.59
N GLY A 58 22.13 -14.41 21.78
CA GLY A 58 23.45 -14.64 21.18
C GLY A 58 23.34 -15.64 20.04
N ILE A 59 23.81 -15.21 18.87
CA ILE A 59 24.07 -15.98 17.65
C ILE A 59 25.03 -17.14 18.00
N PRO A 60 24.85 -18.38 17.48
CA PRO A 60 25.83 -19.42 17.69
C PRO A 60 27.04 -19.22 16.78
N ASP A 61 28.23 -19.07 17.39
CA ASP A 61 29.51 -19.15 16.71
C ASP A 61 29.72 -20.56 16.12
N VAL A 62 29.91 -20.61 14.81
CA VAL A 62 30.32 -21.82 14.08
C VAL A 62 31.84 -21.94 14.20
N ALA A 63 32.30 -22.83 15.08
CA ALA A 63 33.70 -23.20 15.19
C ALA A 63 34.15 -23.96 13.93
N TRP A 64 35.01 -23.34 13.12
CA TRP A 64 35.72 -24.01 12.03
C TRP A 64 36.94 -24.77 12.58
N ALA A 65 37.02 -26.04 12.20
CA ALA A 65 38.07 -26.97 12.58
C ALA A 65 39.44 -26.57 12.00
N LYS A 66 40.43 -26.56 12.90
CA LYS A 66 41.86 -26.36 12.65
C LYS A 66 42.43 -27.55 11.88
N ARG A 67 42.80 -27.36 10.61
CA ARG A 67 43.59 -28.32 9.82
C ARG A 67 45.03 -27.82 9.74
N GLY A 68 45.98 -28.67 10.13
CA GLY A 68 47.41 -28.36 10.18
C GLY A 68 48.13 -28.43 8.84
N GLY A 69 49.32 -27.84 8.82
CA GLY A 69 50.34 -27.89 7.76
C GLY A 69 51.35 -26.78 8.06
N ALA A 70 52.49 -27.09 8.68
CA ALA A 70 53.73 -27.60 8.08
C ALA A 70 54.61 -26.46 7.50
N SER A 71 55.87 -26.55 7.89
CA SER A 71 57.01 -25.63 7.77
C SER A 71 57.59 -25.46 6.36
N SER A 72 58.05 -24.25 6.05
CA SER A 72 59.28 -23.91 5.30
C SER A 72 59.36 -22.38 5.23
N SER A 73 60.32 -21.71 5.87
CA SER A 73 61.66 -21.38 5.34
C SER A 73 61.65 -20.46 4.11
N ASP A 74 62.43 -19.40 4.25
CA ASP A 74 63.15 -18.64 3.22
C ASP A 74 62.57 -17.36 2.58
N GLU A 75 63.35 -16.31 2.85
CA GLU A 75 63.89 -15.29 1.94
C GLU A 75 63.01 -14.19 1.33
N GLY A 76 63.52 -12.96 1.50
CA GLY A 76 63.79 -12.10 0.35
C GLY A 76 62.72 -11.10 -0.05
N LEU A 77 62.97 -9.83 0.27
CA LEU A 77 62.53 -8.63 -0.49
C LEU A 77 62.56 -8.86 -2.04
N PRO A 78 61.79 -8.11 -2.89
CA PRO A 78 61.71 -6.65 -2.77
C PRO A 78 60.44 -5.94 -3.36
N THR A 79 60.40 -4.63 -3.10
CA THR A 79 59.81 -3.51 -3.88
C THR A 79 58.34 -3.50 -4.35
N GLN A 80 57.64 -2.47 -3.86
CA GLN A 80 56.52 -1.76 -4.49
C GLN A 80 56.62 -1.68 -6.03
N GLN A 81 55.64 -2.24 -6.73
CA GLN A 81 55.28 -1.86 -8.09
C GLN A 81 53.96 -1.06 -8.07
N SER A 82 54.04 0.12 -8.67
CA SER A 82 52.96 1.04 -9.02
C SER A 82 51.90 0.37 -9.89
N MET A 83 50.62 0.61 -9.58
CA MET A 83 49.50 0.30 -10.48
C MET A 83 49.55 1.19 -11.73
N PRO A 84 49.29 0.65 -12.94
CA PRO A 84 49.05 1.45 -14.12
C PRO A 84 47.54 1.71 -14.34
N GLY A 85 47.25 2.90 -14.85
CA GLY A 85 46.36 3.07 -16.01
C GLY A 85 44.85 3.05 -15.75
N GLU A 86 44.32 4.25 -15.59
CA GLU A 86 43.02 4.75 -16.12
C GLU A 86 42.40 3.84 -17.20
N ILE A 87 41.21 3.30 -16.91
CA ILE A 87 40.37 2.61 -17.90
C ILE A 87 39.63 3.71 -18.67
N GLU A 88 40.03 3.92 -19.92
CA GLU A 88 39.34 4.77 -20.88
C GLU A 88 37.90 4.25 -21.07
N THR A 89 36.93 5.12 -20.79
CA THR A 89 35.52 4.94 -21.12
C THR A 89 35.38 4.83 -22.64
N GLU A 90 34.92 3.66 -23.11
CA GLU A 90 34.57 3.42 -24.50
C GLU A 90 33.59 4.50 -25.00
N GLU A 91 34.01 5.21 -26.05
CA GLU A 91 33.21 6.19 -26.76
C GLU A 91 31.94 5.55 -27.31
N SER A 92 30.80 6.19 -27.05
CA SER A 92 29.52 5.85 -27.66
C SER A 92 29.64 5.95 -29.18
N ILE A 93 29.60 4.81 -29.86
CA ILE A 93 29.50 4.74 -31.32
C ILE A 93 28.13 5.31 -31.71
N SER A 94 28.10 6.60 -32.06
CA SER A 94 26.96 7.18 -32.78
C SER A 94 27.07 6.72 -34.23
N GLU A 95 26.37 5.64 -34.58
CA GLU A 95 26.18 5.25 -35.98
C GLU A 95 25.35 6.34 -36.68
N ASP A 96 26.04 7.31 -37.27
CA ASP A 96 25.48 8.26 -38.22
C ASP A 96 25.05 7.50 -39.48
N TRP A 97 23.78 7.09 -39.51
CA TRP A 97 23.14 6.55 -40.70
C TRP A 97 23.06 7.63 -41.78
N LYS A 98 24.08 7.69 -42.66
CA LYS A 98 24.00 8.49 -43.89
C LYS A 98 23.16 7.73 -44.92
N PRO A 99 22.04 8.28 -45.38
CA PRO A 99 21.27 7.64 -46.45
C PRO A 99 22.17 7.50 -47.68
N VAL A 100 22.39 6.25 -48.10
CA VAL A 100 23.11 5.96 -49.33
C VAL A 100 22.22 6.44 -50.48
N ASP A 101 22.71 7.43 -51.22
CA ASP A 101 22.05 7.94 -52.41
C ASP A 101 22.14 6.86 -53.51
N ILE A 102 21.11 6.00 -53.56
CA ILE A 102 20.94 5.03 -54.62
C ILE A 102 20.55 5.83 -55.85
N GLY A 103 21.55 6.34 -56.57
CA GLY A 103 21.38 7.12 -57.79
C GLY A 103 20.35 6.48 -58.71
N GLU A 104 19.54 7.33 -59.35
CA GLU A 104 18.38 6.97 -60.17
C GLU A 104 18.60 5.68 -60.96
N SER A 105 18.09 4.57 -60.42
CA SER A 105 18.18 3.26 -61.05
C SER A 105 17.42 3.33 -62.38
N THR A 106 18.16 3.37 -63.48
CA THR A 106 17.64 3.33 -64.87
C THR A 106 17.00 2.00 -65.25
N LEU A 107 16.90 1.05 -64.30
CA LEU A 107 16.43 -0.31 -64.53
C LEU A 107 14.90 -0.51 -64.47
N VAL A 108 14.13 0.52 -64.11
CA VAL A 108 12.66 0.42 -63.97
C VAL A 108 11.97 1.17 -65.09
N ASP A 109 11.14 0.47 -65.87
CA ASP A 109 10.39 1.04 -66.99
C ASP A 109 9.44 2.16 -66.48
N PRO A 110 9.63 3.43 -66.90
CA PRO A 110 8.84 4.56 -66.43
C PRO A 110 7.35 4.49 -66.84
N ASN A 111 6.97 3.57 -67.72
CA ASN A 111 5.58 3.33 -68.09
C ASN A 111 4.88 2.26 -67.25
N ASP A 112 5.56 1.59 -66.31
CA ASP A 112 4.92 0.63 -65.42
C ASP A 112 3.88 1.34 -64.51
N PRO A 113 2.60 0.92 -64.50
CA PRO A 113 1.56 1.52 -63.66
C PRO A 113 1.90 1.45 -62.16
N LYS A 114 2.67 0.45 -61.73
CA LYS A 114 3.13 0.29 -60.35
C LYS A 114 4.20 1.34 -59.99
N TYR A 115 5.07 1.69 -60.93
CA TYR A 115 6.05 2.77 -60.77
C TYR A 115 5.36 4.14 -60.69
N LYS A 116 4.31 4.39 -61.50
CA LYS A 116 3.50 5.62 -61.39
C LYS A 116 2.80 5.76 -60.04
N GLN A 117 2.30 4.66 -59.46
CA GLN A 117 1.72 4.68 -58.12
C GLN A 117 2.78 4.97 -57.05
N MET A 118 3.95 4.34 -57.12
CA MET A 118 5.05 4.63 -56.18
C MET A 118 5.59 6.06 -56.32
N SER A 119 5.68 6.58 -57.54
CA SER A 119 6.07 7.97 -57.80
C SER A 119 5.08 8.97 -57.21
N MET A 120 3.76 8.73 -57.34
CA MET A 120 2.75 9.55 -56.68
C MET A 120 2.86 9.48 -55.15
N LEU A 121 3.07 8.30 -54.59
CA LEU A 121 3.27 8.11 -53.16
C LEU A 121 4.53 8.82 -52.65
N ALA A 122 5.65 8.71 -53.37
CA ALA A 122 6.91 9.38 -53.05
C ALA A 122 6.74 10.90 -53.05
N ARG A 123 6.01 11.45 -54.03
CA ARG A 123 5.71 12.88 -54.12
C ARG A 123 4.81 13.38 -52.99
N ASP A 124 3.88 12.55 -52.52
CA ASP A 124 3.05 12.86 -51.36
C ASP A 124 3.84 12.76 -50.04
N ILE A 125 4.80 11.83 -49.94
CA ILE A 125 5.74 11.72 -48.82
C ILE A 125 6.65 12.96 -48.77
N GLU A 126 7.20 13.41 -49.90
CA GLU A 126 8.00 14.64 -49.95
C GLU A 126 7.17 15.87 -49.56
N LYS A 127 5.93 15.98 -50.03
CA LYS A 127 5.01 17.05 -49.60
C LYS A 127 4.72 17.00 -48.10
N GLN A 128 4.61 15.81 -47.51
CA GLN A 128 4.43 15.64 -46.07
C GLN A 128 5.70 16.04 -45.31
N LYS A 129 6.89 15.63 -45.77
CA LYS A 129 8.17 16.03 -45.18
C LYS A 129 8.35 17.55 -45.21
N ALA A 130 8.09 18.20 -46.34
CA ALA A 130 8.17 19.65 -46.46
C ALA A 130 7.21 20.37 -45.49
N LYS A 131 6.00 19.85 -45.30
CA LYS A 131 5.05 20.39 -44.32
C LYS A 131 5.50 20.16 -42.89
N ASN A 132 6.11 19.01 -42.59
CA ASN A 132 6.65 18.73 -41.26
C ASN A 132 7.84 19.64 -40.94
N GLU A 133 8.75 19.87 -41.88
CA GLU A 133 9.83 20.84 -41.73
C GLU A 133 9.31 22.26 -41.55
N GLU A 134 8.23 22.64 -42.25
CA GLU A 134 7.55 23.92 -42.03
C GLU A 134 6.95 24.00 -40.62
N PHE A 135 6.36 22.91 -40.13
CA PHE A 135 5.84 22.80 -38.77
C PHE A 135 6.93 22.85 -37.69
N GLU A 136 8.08 22.21 -37.91
CA GLU A 136 9.20 22.24 -36.98
C GLU A 136 9.85 23.63 -36.90
N LYS A 137 9.79 24.41 -37.98
CA LYS A 137 10.23 25.81 -38.00
C LYS A 137 9.21 26.76 -37.34
N MET A 138 7.98 26.32 -37.07
CA MET A 138 6.99 27.14 -36.38
C MET A 138 7.26 27.17 -34.88
N THR A 139 7.16 28.35 -34.28
CA THR A 139 7.16 28.47 -32.82
C THR A 139 5.92 27.79 -32.22
N PRO A 140 5.98 27.29 -30.98
CA PRO A 140 4.82 26.66 -30.32
C PRO A 140 3.56 27.53 -30.33
N GLU A 141 3.72 28.85 -30.21
CA GLU A 141 2.63 29.82 -30.29
C GLU A 141 1.99 29.89 -31.69
N ALA A 142 2.80 29.80 -32.76
CA ALA A 142 2.29 29.78 -34.13
C ALA A 142 1.48 28.51 -34.40
N VAL A 143 1.94 27.35 -33.93
CA VAL A 143 1.20 26.08 -34.03
C VAL A 143 -0.13 26.17 -33.28
N GLN A 144 -0.14 26.72 -32.08
CA GLN A 144 -1.35 26.92 -31.28
C GLN A 144 -2.33 27.87 -31.97
N ASN A 145 -1.84 28.96 -32.56
CA ASN A 145 -2.66 29.93 -33.31
C ASN A 145 -3.26 29.33 -34.58
N LEU A 146 -2.50 28.50 -35.32
CA LEU A 146 -2.97 27.81 -36.52
C LEU A 146 -4.10 26.82 -36.17
N PHE A 147 -3.94 26.07 -35.09
CA PHE A 147 -4.96 25.15 -34.58
C PHE A 147 -6.25 25.89 -34.19
N TRP A 148 -6.13 26.98 -33.42
CA TRP A 148 -7.30 27.78 -33.04
C TRP A 148 -7.98 28.45 -34.24
N ALA A 149 -7.23 28.88 -35.25
CA ALA A 149 -7.79 29.45 -36.48
C ALA A 149 -8.64 28.43 -37.25
N ASP A 150 -8.17 27.19 -37.38
CA ASP A 150 -8.92 26.12 -38.04
C ASP A 150 -10.17 25.71 -37.24
N VAL A 151 -10.05 25.57 -35.91
CA VAL A 151 -11.19 25.31 -35.03
C VAL A 151 -12.24 26.43 -35.15
N LYS A 152 -11.81 27.69 -35.10
CA LYS A 152 -12.69 28.86 -35.21
C LYS A 152 -13.37 28.89 -36.59
N HIS A 153 -12.65 28.57 -37.66
CA HIS A 153 -13.22 28.47 -39.00
C HIS A 153 -14.30 27.37 -39.10
N ARG A 154 -14.04 26.17 -38.56
CA ARG A 154 -15.03 25.08 -38.54
C ARG A 154 -16.26 25.41 -37.70
N VAL A 155 -16.08 26.06 -36.55
CA VAL A 155 -17.18 26.51 -35.67
C VAL A 155 -18.01 27.60 -36.34
N VAL A 156 -17.37 28.60 -36.96
CA VAL A 156 -18.05 29.70 -37.68
C VAL A 156 -18.80 29.18 -38.90
N LYS A 157 -18.24 28.22 -39.63
CA LYS A 157 -18.93 27.58 -40.76
C LYS A 157 -20.19 26.85 -40.30
N LYS A 158 -20.12 26.07 -39.22
CA LYS A 158 -21.28 25.37 -38.65
C LYS A 158 -22.32 26.33 -38.06
N SER A 159 -21.89 27.39 -37.36
CA SER A 159 -22.83 28.38 -36.79
C SER A 159 -23.55 29.18 -37.86
N ARG A 160 -22.90 29.48 -38.99
CA ARG A 160 -23.56 30.10 -40.16
C ARG A 160 -24.63 29.20 -40.76
N HIS A 161 -24.37 27.90 -40.90
CA HIS A 161 -25.39 26.95 -41.37
C HIS A 161 -26.58 26.84 -40.40
N LEU A 162 -26.31 26.83 -39.09
CA LEU A 162 -27.35 26.80 -38.07
C LEU A 162 -28.18 28.10 -38.09
N ALA A 163 -27.52 29.26 -38.15
CA ALA A 163 -28.19 30.56 -38.21
C ALA A 163 -29.02 30.73 -39.48
N LEU A 164 -28.53 30.26 -40.64
CA LEU A 164 -29.30 30.22 -41.88
C LEU A 164 -30.54 29.35 -41.73
N ALA A 165 -30.40 28.13 -41.18
CA ALA A 165 -31.53 27.24 -40.95
C ALA A 165 -32.57 27.86 -40.01
N THR A 166 -32.15 28.47 -38.89
CA THR A 166 -33.04 29.15 -37.95
C THR A 166 -33.76 30.34 -38.58
N ARG A 167 -33.06 31.11 -39.43
CA ARG A 167 -33.64 32.25 -40.14
C ARG A 167 -34.69 31.80 -41.16
N THR A 168 -34.44 30.71 -41.89
CA THR A 168 -35.43 30.12 -42.82
C THR A 168 -36.65 29.59 -42.07
N LEU A 169 -36.47 29.00 -40.89
CA LEU A 169 -37.56 28.53 -40.03
C LEU A 169 -38.42 29.69 -39.51
N LEU A 170 -37.80 30.79 -39.04
CA LEU A 170 -38.51 32.00 -38.59
C LEU A 170 -39.30 32.69 -39.72
N GLN A 171 -38.73 32.76 -40.93
CA GLN A 171 -39.42 33.34 -42.09
C GLN A 171 -40.62 32.48 -42.56
N ALA A 172 -40.50 31.15 -42.48
CA ALA A 172 -41.60 30.24 -42.77
C ALA A 172 -42.73 30.32 -41.72
N HIS A 173 -42.40 30.56 -40.45
CA HIS A 173 -43.38 30.70 -39.38
C HIS A 173 -44.20 32.00 -39.50
N ASN A 174 -43.57 33.12 -39.87
CA ASN A 174 -44.25 34.41 -39.98
C ASN A 174 -45.18 34.54 -41.20
N THR A 175 -45.10 33.62 -42.18
CA THR A 175 -45.90 33.67 -43.41
C THR A 175 -47.08 32.69 -43.45
N SER A 176 -47.29 31.89 -42.39
CA SER A 176 -48.32 30.86 -42.37
C SER A 176 -49.39 31.10 -41.30
N SER A 177 -50.49 31.77 -41.67
CA SER A 177 -51.68 31.95 -40.83
C SER A 177 -52.70 30.80 -40.94
N SER A 178 -52.34 29.67 -41.55
CA SER A 178 -53.27 28.56 -41.81
C SER A 178 -52.90 27.30 -41.03
N GLY A 179 -53.72 26.93 -40.04
CA GLY A 179 -53.49 25.80 -39.14
C GLY A 179 -53.40 24.40 -39.78
N ARG A 180 -53.61 24.26 -41.10
CA ARG A 180 -53.30 23.02 -41.84
C ARG A 180 -51.85 22.91 -42.30
N LEU A 181 -51.13 24.02 -42.44
CA LEU A 181 -49.73 24.04 -42.88
C LEU A 181 -48.76 23.72 -41.73
N THR A 182 -49.09 24.13 -40.50
CA THR A 182 -48.27 23.89 -39.29
C THR A 182 -48.07 22.39 -39.02
N ASN A 183 -49.12 21.58 -39.15
CA ASN A 183 -49.06 20.13 -38.89
C ASN A 183 -48.19 19.37 -39.91
N LYS A 184 -48.18 19.83 -41.17
CA LYS A 184 -47.32 19.25 -42.24
C LYS A 184 -45.87 19.73 -42.10
N PHE A 185 -45.66 20.93 -41.56
CA PHE A 185 -44.35 21.50 -41.26
C PHE A 185 -43.70 20.81 -40.07
N ASP A 186 -44.42 20.63 -38.95
CA ASP A 186 -43.91 19.93 -37.76
C ASP A 186 -43.48 18.49 -38.07
N LYS A 187 -44.24 17.75 -38.89
CA LYS A 187 -43.81 16.42 -39.35
C LYS A 187 -42.51 16.45 -40.17
N ARG A 188 -42.31 17.47 -41.01
CA ARG A 188 -41.06 17.61 -41.80
C ARG A 188 -39.89 18.07 -40.96
N VAL A 189 -40.11 19.00 -40.03
CA VAL A 189 -39.07 19.52 -39.12
C VAL A 189 -38.66 18.44 -38.11
N GLY A 190 -39.62 17.74 -37.50
CA GLY A 190 -39.35 16.62 -36.59
C GLY A 190 -38.55 15.49 -37.26
N GLY A 191 -38.86 15.15 -38.52
CA GLY A 191 -38.08 14.18 -39.29
C GLY A 191 -36.65 14.64 -39.56
N ARG A 192 -36.42 15.94 -39.83
CA ARG A 192 -35.07 16.50 -40.01
C ARG A 192 -34.30 16.59 -38.70
N LEU A 193 -34.95 16.92 -37.58
CA LEU A 193 -34.32 17.00 -36.27
C LEU A 193 -33.85 15.62 -35.79
N GLN A 194 -34.70 14.59 -35.91
CA GLN A 194 -34.30 13.20 -35.63
C GLN A 194 -33.15 12.74 -36.54
N SER A 195 -33.17 13.12 -37.82
CA SER A 195 -32.07 12.82 -38.73
C SER A 195 -30.77 13.52 -38.31
N PHE A 196 -30.85 14.73 -37.78
CA PHE A 196 -29.69 15.50 -37.30
C PHE A 196 -29.14 14.95 -35.98
N GLU A 197 -30.00 14.59 -35.02
CA GLU A 197 -29.61 13.90 -33.78
C GLU A 197 -28.90 12.58 -34.08
N LYS A 198 -29.45 11.75 -34.98
CA LYS A 198 -28.78 10.52 -35.43
C LYS A 198 -27.40 10.79 -36.04
N HIS A 199 -27.24 11.88 -36.79
CA HIS A 199 -25.95 12.28 -37.35
C HIS A 199 -24.96 12.76 -36.29
N LEU A 200 -25.44 13.48 -35.27
CA LEU A 200 -24.63 13.96 -34.15
C LEU A 200 -24.16 12.80 -33.27
N ASP A 201 -25.05 11.86 -32.97
CA ASP A 201 -24.73 10.63 -32.25
C ASP A 201 -23.71 9.78 -33.01
N LYS A 202 -23.90 9.63 -34.33
CA LYS A 202 -22.94 8.94 -35.20
C LYS A 202 -21.57 9.61 -35.18
N HIS A 203 -21.53 10.94 -35.31
CA HIS A 203 -20.28 11.69 -35.35
C HIS A 203 -19.57 11.71 -33.99
N THR A 204 -20.33 11.68 -32.88
CA THR A 204 -19.79 11.58 -31.51
C THR A 204 -19.23 10.19 -31.24
N LYS A 205 -19.89 9.13 -31.76
CA LYS A 205 -19.36 7.75 -31.72
C LYS A 205 -18.09 7.62 -32.56
N GLU A 206 -18.06 8.15 -33.78
CA GLU A 206 -16.87 8.12 -34.65
C GLU A 206 -15.69 8.88 -34.03
N THR A 207 -15.91 10.06 -33.42
CA THR A 207 -14.82 10.78 -32.73
C THR A 207 -14.36 10.07 -31.48
N SER A 208 -15.25 9.39 -30.75
CA SER A 208 -14.84 8.55 -29.61
C SER A 208 -14.00 7.34 -30.06
N LEU A 209 -14.38 6.66 -31.15
CA LEU A 209 -13.63 5.56 -31.74
C LEU A 209 -12.25 5.99 -32.25
N LEU A 210 -12.16 7.14 -32.93
CA LEU A 210 -10.88 7.68 -33.38
C LEU A 210 -9.96 8.04 -32.21
N ARG A 211 -10.53 8.55 -31.10
CA ARG A 211 -9.75 8.86 -29.90
C ARG A 211 -9.21 7.59 -29.23
N GLU A 212 -10.03 6.54 -29.13
CA GLU A 212 -9.58 5.24 -28.62
C GLU A 212 -8.54 4.58 -29.53
N HIS A 213 -8.72 4.67 -30.85
CA HIS A 213 -7.74 4.14 -31.81
C HIS A 213 -6.41 4.92 -31.79
N ALA A 214 -6.46 6.24 -31.62
CA ALA A 214 -5.26 7.06 -31.43
C ALA A 214 -4.54 6.74 -30.13
N LYS A 215 -5.25 6.49 -29.03
CA LYS A 215 -4.66 6.01 -27.77
C LYS A 215 -3.99 4.65 -27.92
N LEU A 216 -4.65 3.70 -28.58
CA LEU A 216 -4.09 2.37 -28.84
C LEU A 216 -2.82 2.45 -29.69
N LYS A 217 -2.82 3.24 -30.76
CA LYS A 217 -1.61 3.45 -31.57
C LYS A 217 -0.50 4.10 -30.76
N LEU A 218 -0.82 5.07 -29.90
CA LEU A 218 0.18 5.71 -29.05
C LEU A 218 0.77 4.72 -28.04
N LEU A 219 -0.06 3.85 -27.45
CA LEU A 219 0.39 2.76 -26.56
C LEU A 219 1.23 1.70 -27.29
N GLU A 220 0.87 1.32 -28.51
CA GLU A 220 1.66 0.39 -29.32
C GLU A 220 3.01 1.01 -29.70
N THR A 221 3.03 2.26 -30.13
CA THR A 221 4.29 2.96 -30.48
C THR A 221 5.19 3.19 -29.27
N SER A 222 4.63 3.27 -28.05
CA SER A 222 5.42 3.44 -26.84
C SER A 222 5.93 2.13 -26.24
N ALA A 223 5.53 0.96 -26.74
CA ALA A 223 5.92 -0.34 -26.18
C ALA A 223 7.45 -0.54 -26.03
N PRO A 224 8.30 -0.32 -27.06
CA PRO A 224 9.75 -0.48 -26.90
C PRO A 224 10.34 0.55 -25.93
N LEU A 225 9.83 1.79 -25.97
CA LEU A 225 10.22 2.85 -25.03
C LEU A 225 9.85 2.48 -23.58
N ARG A 226 8.70 1.85 -23.38
CA ARG A 226 8.24 1.37 -22.07
C ARG A 226 9.12 0.25 -21.56
N ALA A 227 9.46 -0.74 -22.38
CA ALA A 227 10.35 -1.83 -21.99
C ALA A 227 11.73 -1.31 -21.54
N GLU A 228 12.35 -0.43 -22.33
CA GLU A 228 13.63 0.21 -21.99
C GLU A 228 13.51 1.06 -20.71
N PHE A 229 12.42 1.80 -20.57
CA PHE A 229 12.13 2.58 -19.36
C PHE A 229 11.96 1.70 -18.13
N MET A 230 11.26 0.57 -18.25
CA MET A 230 11.04 -0.37 -17.15
C MET A 230 12.34 -1.06 -16.73
N GLU A 231 13.20 -1.42 -17.67
CA GLU A 231 14.53 -1.95 -17.34
C GLU A 231 15.38 -0.92 -16.60
N LYS A 232 15.40 0.34 -17.07
CA LYS A 232 16.05 1.43 -16.33
C LYS A 232 15.42 1.66 -14.96
N LEU A 233 14.10 1.55 -14.85
CA LEU A 233 13.39 1.67 -13.58
C LEU A 233 13.72 0.53 -12.62
N ARG A 234 13.95 -0.69 -13.11
CA ARG A 234 14.42 -1.84 -12.32
C ARG A 234 15.76 -1.54 -11.70
N GLU A 235 16.71 -1.10 -12.51
CA GLU A 235 18.06 -0.79 -12.04
C GLU A 235 18.06 0.42 -11.10
N LEU A 236 17.29 1.47 -11.41
CA LEU A 236 17.08 2.58 -10.49
C LEU A 236 16.38 2.14 -9.20
N MET A 237 15.44 1.20 -9.24
CA MET A 237 14.75 0.70 -8.05
C MET A 237 15.69 -0.15 -7.19
N LYS A 238 16.52 -1.00 -7.81
CA LYS A 238 17.61 -1.69 -7.11
C LYS A 238 18.53 -0.68 -6.47
N GLU A 239 19.02 0.31 -7.21
CA GLU A 239 19.90 1.35 -6.70
C GLU A 239 19.23 2.11 -5.55
N ARG A 240 17.98 2.54 -5.68
CA ARG A 240 17.26 3.30 -4.64
C ARG A 240 16.92 2.48 -3.40
N VAL A 241 16.48 1.23 -3.56
CA VAL A 241 16.21 0.34 -2.43
C VAL A 241 17.53 0.03 -1.71
N THR A 242 18.63 -0.08 -2.46
CA THR A 242 19.95 -0.39 -1.94
C THR A 242 20.79 0.82 -1.51
N ALA A 243 20.35 2.04 -1.84
CA ALA A 243 20.98 3.29 -1.46
C ALA A 243 20.64 3.73 -0.02
N ASP A 244 19.81 2.98 0.71
CA ASP A 244 19.57 3.27 2.12
C ASP A 244 20.90 3.12 2.90
N PRO A 245 21.47 4.23 3.43
CA PRO A 245 22.74 4.18 4.14
C PRO A 245 22.66 3.37 5.45
N ASP A 246 21.45 3.06 5.91
CA ASP A 246 21.19 2.32 7.13
C ASP A 246 21.08 0.80 6.91
N MET A 247 21.07 0.32 5.66
CA MET A 247 20.93 -1.10 5.33
C MET A 247 22.24 -1.89 5.47
N TRP A 248 22.16 -3.12 5.98
CA TRP A 248 23.31 -4.02 6.06
C TRP A 248 23.65 -4.65 4.71
N GLU A 249 24.95 -4.80 4.40
CA GLU A 249 25.43 -5.33 3.12
C GLU A 249 24.93 -6.77 2.81
N CYS A 250 24.86 -7.63 3.83
CA CYS A 250 24.32 -8.99 3.65
C CYS A 250 22.83 -9.00 3.28
N VAL A 251 22.10 -7.97 3.72
CA VAL A 251 20.68 -7.80 3.43
C VAL A 251 20.50 -7.20 2.03
N LYS A 252 21.40 -6.30 1.62
CA LYS A 252 21.43 -5.69 0.28
C LYS A 252 21.37 -6.72 -0.84
N GLY A 253 22.26 -7.72 -0.83
CA GLY A 253 22.27 -8.79 -1.85
C GLY A 253 21.02 -9.68 -1.83
N CYS A 254 20.42 -9.90 -0.65
CA CYS A 254 19.12 -10.59 -0.55
C CYS A 254 17.99 -9.78 -1.20
N TYR A 255 17.97 -8.46 -1.00
CA TYR A 255 16.96 -7.58 -1.59
C TYR A 255 17.10 -7.46 -3.10
N GLU A 256 18.32 -7.37 -3.63
CA GLU A 256 18.56 -7.37 -5.08
C GLU A 256 17.96 -8.64 -5.72
N SER A 257 18.26 -9.80 -5.15
CA SER A 257 17.72 -11.09 -5.61
C SER A 257 16.19 -11.15 -5.51
N LEU A 258 15.63 -10.59 -4.42
CA LEU A 258 14.18 -10.57 -4.21
C LEU A 258 13.47 -9.63 -5.20
N ILE A 259 14.06 -8.46 -5.48
CA ILE A 259 13.56 -7.52 -6.49
C ILE A 259 13.52 -8.20 -7.85
N ASP A 260 14.57 -8.94 -8.22
CA ASP A 260 14.63 -9.65 -9.49
C ASP A 260 13.50 -10.67 -9.66
N ILE A 261 13.14 -11.39 -8.59
CA ILE A 261 12.03 -12.35 -8.60
C ILE A 261 10.67 -11.65 -8.70
N ILE A 262 10.50 -10.51 -8.01
CA ILE A 262 9.23 -9.79 -7.93
C ILE A 262 9.01 -8.86 -9.13
N TRP A 263 10.08 -8.53 -9.87
CA TRP A 263 10.05 -7.51 -10.92
C TRP A 263 9.01 -7.79 -12.00
N GLU A 264 8.82 -9.06 -12.41
CA GLU A 264 7.83 -9.43 -13.42
C GLU A 264 6.38 -9.10 -13.02
N ASP A 265 6.07 -9.15 -11.71
CA ASP A 265 4.76 -8.80 -11.19
C ASP A 265 4.62 -7.28 -11.02
N VAL A 266 5.70 -6.63 -10.58
CA VAL A 266 5.77 -5.17 -10.45
C VAL A 266 5.64 -4.49 -11.81
N GLU A 267 6.23 -5.05 -12.86
CA GLU A 267 6.16 -4.51 -14.21
C GLU A 267 4.72 -4.36 -14.69
N LYS A 268 3.92 -5.42 -14.56
CA LYS A 268 2.49 -5.41 -14.93
C LYS A 268 1.68 -4.40 -14.14
N GLU A 269 1.99 -4.24 -12.85
CA GLU A 269 1.28 -3.32 -11.96
C GLU A 269 1.70 -1.86 -12.21
N ILE A 270 2.98 -1.62 -12.52
CA ILE A 270 3.48 -0.28 -12.88
C ILE A 270 2.90 0.16 -14.21
N GLU A 271 2.81 -0.71 -15.23
CA GLU A 271 2.16 -0.35 -16.50
C GLU A 271 0.72 0.14 -16.26
N LEU A 272 -0.03 -0.58 -15.43
CA LEU A 272 -1.41 -0.24 -15.08
C LEU A 272 -1.50 1.06 -14.27
N ASN A 273 -0.52 1.34 -13.41
CA ASN A 273 -0.50 2.55 -12.57
C ASN A 273 0.08 3.78 -13.27
N VAL A 274 1.03 3.63 -14.20
CA VAL A 274 1.59 4.71 -15.03
C VAL A 274 0.50 5.29 -15.92
N GLU A 275 -0.34 4.43 -16.50
CA GLU A 275 -1.54 4.87 -17.24
C GLU A 275 -2.48 5.73 -16.37
N LEU A 276 -2.59 5.41 -15.07
CA LEU A 276 -3.40 6.16 -14.10
C LEU A 276 -2.70 7.42 -13.55
N ALA A 277 -1.37 7.42 -13.50
CA ALA A 277 -0.54 8.49 -12.93
C ALA A 277 -0.27 9.62 -13.94
N TRP A 278 -0.16 9.31 -15.23
CA TRP A 278 -0.07 10.31 -16.30
C TRP A 278 -1.26 11.28 -16.32
N LEU A 279 -2.40 10.88 -15.78
CA LEU A 279 -3.58 11.75 -15.64
C LEU A 279 -3.54 12.65 -14.39
N LYS A 280 -2.52 12.55 -13.54
CA LYS A 280 -2.58 13.18 -12.21
C LYS A 280 -1.22 13.44 -11.58
N SER A 281 -0.39 14.26 -12.21
CA SER A 281 0.66 14.96 -11.47
C SER A 281 0.02 16.07 -10.64
N ALA A 282 0.01 15.89 -9.32
CA ALA A 282 -0.46 16.90 -8.38
C ALA A 282 0.63 17.09 -7.32
N GLU A 283 1.15 18.31 -7.26
CA GLU A 283 2.12 18.74 -6.25
C GLU A 283 1.60 18.45 -4.84
N CYS A 284 2.46 17.88 -4.00
CA CYS A 284 2.19 17.67 -2.60
C CYS A 284 2.18 19.02 -1.87
N GLN A 285 0.99 19.56 -1.63
CA GLN A 285 0.83 20.70 -0.73
C GLN A 285 0.98 20.24 0.72
N GLU A 286 1.83 20.93 1.48
CA GLU A 286 2.10 20.67 2.90
C GLU A 286 0.81 20.85 3.72
N GLN A 287 0.26 19.74 4.22
CA GLN A 287 -1.00 19.73 4.94
C GLN A 287 -0.77 20.01 6.43
N SER A 288 -1.37 21.10 6.94
CA SER A 288 -1.34 21.43 8.36
C SER A 288 -2.10 20.39 9.18
N GLY A 289 -1.51 19.94 10.30
CA GLY A 289 -2.14 18.96 11.20
C GLY A 289 -3.41 19.49 11.88
N PRO A 290 -4.20 18.60 12.52
CA PRO A 290 -5.44 19.00 13.18
C PRO A 290 -5.17 20.01 14.31
N ALA A 291 -5.69 21.23 14.17
CA ALA A 291 -5.68 22.24 15.22
C ALA A 291 -6.70 21.86 16.31
N SER A 292 -6.25 21.14 17.35
CA SER A 292 -7.12 20.69 18.44
C SER A 292 -6.56 21.06 19.82
N THR A 293 -7.48 21.43 20.72
CA THR A 293 -7.26 21.88 22.10
C THR A 293 -7.04 20.76 23.12
N TRP A 294 -7.16 19.48 22.76
CA TRP A 294 -6.85 18.35 23.64
C TRP A 294 -5.36 18.05 23.65
N SER A 295 -4.59 18.91 24.33
CA SER A 295 -3.14 18.97 24.24
C SER A 295 -2.44 17.63 24.54
N CYS A 296 -2.77 16.96 25.65
CA CYS A 296 -2.05 15.74 26.07
C CYS A 296 -2.27 14.54 25.11
N TYR A 297 -3.53 14.21 24.77
CA TYR A 297 -3.81 13.11 23.84
C TYR A 297 -3.25 13.38 22.44
N CYS A 298 -3.41 14.60 21.92
CA CYS A 298 -2.89 14.94 20.59
C CYS A 298 -1.35 14.92 20.57
N TRP A 299 -0.71 15.35 21.65
CA TRP A 299 0.74 15.25 21.84
C TRP A 299 1.21 13.81 21.87
N LEU A 300 0.56 12.95 22.68
CA LEU A 300 0.89 11.52 22.77
C LEU A 300 0.71 10.83 21.42
N ARG A 301 -0.43 11.07 20.76
CA ARG A 301 -0.73 10.57 19.43
C ARG A 301 0.35 10.96 18.43
N ARG A 302 0.68 12.26 18.37
CA ARG A 302 1.70 12.81 17.47
C ARG A 302 3.05 12.17 17.71
N LYS A 303 3.47 12.02 18.98
CA LYS A 303 4.74 11.39 19.33
C LYS A 303 4.75 9.91 18.97
N VAL A 304 3.82 9.12 19.53
CA VAL A 304 3.80 7.67 19.33
C VAL A 304 3.63 7.30 17.86
N LEU A 305 2.69 7.91 17.13
CA LEU A 305 2.46 7.57 15.73
C LEU A 305 3.58 8.03 14.81
N ARG A 306 4.27 9.14 15.10
CA ARG A 306 5.44 9.56 14.32
C ARG A 306 6.59 8.56 14.44
N HIS A 307 6.83 8.05 15.65
CA HIS A 307 7.89 7.07 15.88
C HIS A 307 7.49 5.67 15.40
N TYR A 308 6.22 5.30 15.51
CA TYR A 308 5.72 4.00 15.06
C TYR A 308 5.53 3.91 13.53
N LEU A 309 5.02 4.99 12.92
CA LEU A 309 4.64 5.07 11.50
C LEU A 309 5.17 6.38 10.87
N PRO A 310 6.50 6.59 10.84
CA PRO A 310 7.08 7.77 10.21
C PRO A 310 6.79 7.77 8.70
N TYR A 311 6.51 8.96 8.16
CA TYR A 311 6.36 9.17 6.71
C TYR A 311 7.69 9.27 5.97
N ASP A 312 8.77 9.55 6.70
CA ASP A 312 10.08 10.00 6.20
C ASP A 312 11.22 9.03 6.53
N ARG A 313 10.92 7.81 6.98
CA ARG A 313 11.94 6.82 7.35
C ARG A 313 11.69 5.47 6.75
N SER A 314 12.75 4.87 6.23
CA SER A 314 12.81 3.48 5.80
C SER A 314 12.62 2.52 6.98
N LEU A 315 12.53 1.22 6.69
CA LEU A 315 12.49 0.18 7.73
C LEU A 315 13.74 0.21 8.62
N PHE A 316 14.92 0.41 8.04
CA PHE A 316 16.18 0.51 8.77
C PHE A 316 16.27 1.79 9.60
N GLY A 317 15.82 2.92 9.03
CA GLY A 317 15.69 4.17 9.78
C GLY A 317 14.71 4.10 10.95
N LYS A 318 13.70 3.22 10.90
CA LYS A 318 12.83 2.91 12.06
C LYS A 318 13.58 2.10 13.12
N LEU A 319 14.38 1.11 12.74
CA LEU A 319 15.15 0.29 13.68
C LEU A 319 16.18 1.10 14.47
N LYS A 320 16.72 2.18 13.89
CA LYS A 320 17.60 3.13 14.59
C LYS A 320 16.87 4.03 15.60
N ASP A 321 15.54 4.12 15.53
CA ASP A 321 14.78 4.92 16.48
C ASP A 321 14.57 4.15 17.79
N PRO A 322 15.13 4.64 18.93
CA PRO A 322 15.04 3.93 20.20
C PRO A 322 13.59 3.79 20.69
N LEU A 323 12.69 4.72 20.35
CA LEU A 323 11.30 4.61 20.77
C LEU A 323 10.56 3.55 19.95
N TYR A 324 10.83 3.46 18.65
CA TYR A 324 10.30 2.40 17.80
C TYR A 324 10.79 1.03 18.28
N LEU A 325 12.09 0.91 18.56
CA LEU A 325 12.68 -0.32 19.08
C LEU A 325 12.08 -0.69 20.44
N ALA A 326 11.94 0.26 21.37
CA ALA A 326 11.32 0.02 22.68
C ALA A 326 9.86 -0.46 22.54
N LEU A 327 9.04 0.21 21.71
CA LEU A 327 7.68 -0.22 21.44
C LEU A 327 7.65 -1.63 20.84
N THR A 328 8.53 -1.90 19.87
CA THR A 328 8.64 -3.21 19.20
C THR A 328 9.06 -4.29 20.20
N LEU A 329 10.07 -4.05 21.03
CA LEU A 329 10.51 -5.00 22.07
C LEU A 329 9.39 -5.30 23.07
N ILE A 330 8.60 -4.31 23.48
CA ILE A 330 7.44 -4.53 24.35
C ILE A 330 6.37 -5.37 23.63
N MET A 331 6.13 -5.12 22.34
CA MET A 331 5.22 -5.93 21.53
C MET A 331 5.73 -7.36 21.29
N LEU A 332 7.04 -7.59 21.34
CA LEU A 332 7.65 -8.91 21.19
C LEU A 332 7.50 -9.79 22.44
N ILE A 333 7.14 -9.23 23.59
CA ILE A 333 6.93 -9.99 24.84
C ILE A 333 5.50 -10.55 24.85
N PRO A 334 5.30 -11.88 24.66
CA PRO A 334 3.97 -12.48 24.56
C PRO A 334 3.32 -12.75 25.93
N ASN A 335 3.82 -12.09 26.98
CA ASN A 335 3.46 -12.35 28.38
C ASN A 335 2.55 -11.25 28.92
N ALA A 336 1.64 -11.65 29.82
CA ALA A 336 0.77 -10.75 30.59
C ALA A 336 -0.10 -9.77 29.79
N GLY A 337 -0.26 -9.96 28.47
CA GLY A 337 -1.04 -9.05 27.63
C GLY A 337 -0.36 -7.71 27.33
N PHE A 338 0.96 -7.57 27.56
CA PHE A 338 1.70 -6.34 27.21
C PHE A 338 1.56 -5.99 25.72
N ARG A 339 1.73 -7.00 24.85
CA ARG A 339 1.55 -6.87 23.40
C ARG A 339 0.17 -6.31 23.04
N VAL A 340 -0.90 -6.90 23.56
CA VAL A 340 -2.28 -6.43 23.31
C VAL A 340 -2.49 -5.02 23.86
N SER A 341 -1.91 -4.69 25.01
CA SER A 341 -2.03 -3.36 25.60
C SER A 341 -1.40 -2.28 24.71
N VAL A 342 -0.19 -2.53 24.18
CA VAL A 342 0.48 -1.60 23.25
C VAL A 342 -0.24 -1.51 21.92
N LEU A 343 -0.64 -2.65 21.33
CA LEU A 343 -1.40 -2.66 20.07
C LEU A 343 -2.76 -1.97 20.22
N SER A 344 -3.43 -2.13 21.37
CA SER A 344 -4.68 -1.45 21.68
C SER A 344 -4.49 0.07 21.79
N LEU A 345 -3.39 0.52 22.41
CA LEU A 345 -3.02 1.93 22.45
C LEU A 345 -2.81 2.46 21.03
N ILE A 346 -1.98 1.79 20.22
CA ILE A 346 -1.69 2.19 18.83
C ILE A 346 -2.97 2.27 18.00
N LEU A 347 -3.83 1.23 18.06
CA LEU A 347 -5.10 1.22 17.34
C LEU A 347 -6.00 2.38 17.76
N THR A 348 -6.07 2.67 19.06
CA THR A 348 -6.85 3.81 19.57
C THR A 348 -6.32 5.13 19.03
N LEU A 349 -5.00 5.31 18.98
CA LEU A 349 -4.35 6.49 18.40
C LEU A 349 -4.62 6.64 16.89
N ILE A 350 -4.76 5.54 16.16
CA ILE A 350 -5.13 5.53 14.74
C ILE A 350 -6.61 5.89 14.54
N LEU A 351 -7.51 5.33 15.35
CA LEU A 351 -8.96 5.48 15.20
C LEU A 351 -9.52 6.84 15.63
N PHE A 352 -8.82 7.59 16.49
CA PHE A 352 -9.29 8.87 17.01
C PHE A 352 -8.25 10.00 16.85
N PRO A 353 -8.65 11.25 16.54
CA PRO A 353 -10.02 11.79 16.53
C PRO A 353 -10.73 11.77 15.16
N GLY A 354 -9.99 11.49 14.08
CA GLY A 354 -10.50 11.49 12.72
C GLY A 354 -10.85 10.08 12.23
N PRO A 355 -11.51 9.96 11.07
CA PRO A 355 -11.60 8.67 10.41
C PRO A 355 -10.18 8.16 10.13
N PRO A 356 -9.92 6.87 10.37
CA PRO A 356 -8.60 6.29 10.16
C PRO A 356 -8.25 6.29 8.67
N ASP A 357 -6.97 6.40 8.35
CA ASP A 357 -6.46 6.20 7.00
C ASP A 357 -6.47 4.70 6.66
N GLU A 358 -6.86 4.36 5.43
CA GLU A 358 -6.97 2.97 4.98
C GLU A 358 -5.64 2.23 5.04
N PHE A 359 -4.56 2.83 4.52
CA PHE A 359 -3.24 2.22 4.53
C PHE A 359 -2.74 1.98 5.96
N GLN A 360 -3.00 2.91 6.88
CA GLN A 360 -2.61 2.76 8.29
C GLN A 360 -3.30 1.59 8.99
N LEU A 361 -4.61 1.39 8.75
CA LEU A 361 -5.34 0.26 9.31
C LEU A 361 -4.87 -1.07 8.74
N ILE A 362 -4.65 -1.12 7.43
CA ILE A 362 -4.13 -2.29 6.74
C ILE A 362 -2.75 -2.65 7.28
N ASN A 363 -1.86 -1.66 7.38
CA ASN A 363 -0.53 -1.85 7.93
C ASN A 363 -0.58 -2.32 9.39
N PHE A 364 -1.49 -1.76 10.20
CA PHE A 364 -1.71 -2.24 11.56
C PHE A 364 -2.15 -3.71 11.62
N ILE A 365 -3.08 -4.13 10.75
CA ILE A 365 -3.54 -5.53 10.66
C ILE A 365 -2.37 -6.44 10.29
N MET A 366 -1.61 -6.08 9.24
CA MET A 366 -0.48 -6.87 8.77
C MET A 366 0.62 -6.99 9.81
N LEU A 367 1.03 -5.87 10.43
CA LEU A 367 2.04 -5.87 11.48
C LEU A 367 1.57 -6.65 12.71
N SER A 368 0.31 -6.51 13.13
CA SER A 368 -0.24 -7.24 14.28
C SER A 368 -0.22 -8.76 14.04
N LYS A 369 -0.60 -9.21 12.84
CA LYS A 369 -0.61 -10.64 12.48
C LYS A 369 0.78 -11.20 12.18
N GLY A 370 1.63 -10.43 11.52
CA GLY A 370 3.02 -10.79 11.26
C GLY A 370 3.82 -10.94 12.55
N THR A 371 3.67 -9.99 13.49
CA THR A 371 4.27 -10.11 14.82
C THR A 371 3.69 -11.28 15.61
N GLN A 372 2.39 -11.58 15.46
CA GLN A 372 1.77 -12.76 16.05
C GLN A 372 2.42 -14.06 15.52
N PHE A 373 2.66 -14.17 14.21
CA PHE A 373 3.35 -15.33 13.61
C PHE A 373 4.76 -15.51 14.18
N ILE A 374 5.57 -14.45 14.23
CA ILE A 374 6.94 -14.53 14.75
C ILE A 374 6.94 -14.88 16.25
N THR A 375 6.21 -14.11 17.06
CA THR A 375 6.30 -14.20 18.53
C THR A 375 5.47 -15.34 19.10
N GLY A 376 4.21 -15.43 18.69
CA GLY A 376 3.26 -16.44 19.14
C GLY A 376 3.43 -17.78 18.44
N GLY A 377 3.93 -17.79 17.20
CA GLY A 377 4.21 -19.00 16.44
C GLY A 377 5.63 -19.47 16.70
N LEU A 378 6.61 -18.88 16.01
CA LEU A 378 7.99 -19.37 15.99
C LEU A 378 8.67 -19.31 17.36
N LEU A 379 8.68 -18.15 18.03
CA LEU A 379 9.38 -18.00 19.31
C LEU A 379 8.73 -18.83 20.42
N SER A 380 7.41 -18.80 20.53
CA SER A 380 6.69 -19.58 21.55
C SER A 380 6.82 -21.09 21.31
N MET A 381 6.77 -21.55 20.05
CA MET A 381 7.02 -22.96 19.70
C MET A 381 8.44 -23.39 20.09
N SER A 382 9.45 -22.60 19.73
CA SER A 382 10.85 -22.86 20.09
C SER A 382 11.05 -22.89 21.60
N GLN A 383 10.42 -21.96 22.34
CA GLN A 383 10.46 -21.95 23.80
C GLN A 383 9.84 -23.23 24.39
N GLY A 384 8.66 -23.65 23.89
CA GLY A 384 8.02 -24.89 24.31
C GLY A 384 8.91 -26.11 24.04
N ALA A 385 9.50 -26.21 22.85
CA ALA A 385 10.40 -27.28 22.47
C ALA A 385 11.66 -27.32 23.35
N VAL A 386 12.28 -26.17 23.63
CA VAL A 386 13.44 -26.07 24.53
C VAL A 386 13.08 -26.54 25.93
N ILE A 387 11.94 -26.11 26.48
CA ILE A 387 11.46 -26.54 27.81
C ILE A 387 11.31 -28.07 27.86
N TYR A 388 10.65 -28.67 26.86
CA TYR A 388 10.51 -30.12 26.78
C TYR A 388 11.86 -30.83 26.68
N PHE A 389 12.76 -30.34 25.82
CA PHE A 389 14.10 -30.89 25.66
C PHE A 389 14.92 -30.80 26.96
N LYS A 390 14.77 -29.70 27.72
CA LYS A 390 15.42 -29.56 29.04
C LYS A 390 14.93 -30.62 30.01
N CYS A 391 13.61 -30.81 30.13
CA CYS A 391 13.05 -31.83 31.01
C CYS A 391 13.49 -33.23 30.59
N PHE A 392 13.47 -33.53 29.29
CA PHE A 392 13.93 -34.81 28.76
C PHE A 392 15.42 -35.08 29.05
N THR A 393 16.29 -34.08 28.89
CA THR A 393 17.75 -34.26 29.00
C THR A 393 18.24 -34.28 30.45
N TRP A 394 17.70 -33.42 31.31
CA TRP A 394 18.21 -33.25 32.68
C TRP A 394 17.37 -33.96 33.75
N HIS A 395 16.14 -34.39 33.44
CA HIS A 395 15.22 -34.99 34.40
C HIS A 395 14.62 -36.30 33.86
N ASP A 396 15.46 -37.21 33.35
CA ASP A 396 15.00 -38.49 32.80
C ASP A 396 14.21 -39.32 33.83
N ALA A 397 14.70 -39.41 35.07
CA ALA A 397 14.04 -40.15 36.15
C ALA A 397 12.68 -39.56 36.57
N ASP A 398 12.51 -38.23 36.47
CA ASP A 398 11.34 -37.50 36.95
C ASP A 398 10.67 -36.67 35.84
N LEU A 399 10.69 -37.19 34.61
CA LEU A 399 10.22 -36.47 33.41
C LEU A 399 8.80 -35.94 33.58
N GLY A 400 7.91 -36.77 34.14
CA GLY A 400 6.51 -36.40 34.39
C GLY A 400 6.36 -35.23 35.35
N GLN A 401 7.20 -35.16 36.40
CA GLN A 401 7.18 -34.07 37.37
C GLN A 401 7.83 -32.80 36.80
N CYS A 402 8.93 -32.91 36.05
CA CYS A 402 9.53 -31.75 35.40
C CYS A 402 8.55 -31.09 34.43
N ILE A 403 7.88 -31.88 33.58
CA ILE A 403 6.83 -31.39 32.68
C ILE A 403 5.66 -30.80 33.47
N ALA A 404 5.39 -31.31 34.68
CA ALA A 404 4.33 -30.78 35.54
C ALA A 404 4.55 -29.39 36.07
N GLU A 405 5.78 -29.10 36.44
CA GLU A 405 6.14 -27.84 37.07
C GLU A 405 6.56 -26.81 36.03
N HIS A 406 7.29 -27.25 35.00
CA HIS A 406 7.95 -26.38 34.04
C HIS A 406 7.35 -26.45 32.63
N GLY A 407 6.34 -27.30 32.40
CA GLY A 407 5.73 -27.49 31.09
C GLY A 407 5.21 -26.20 30.44
N PRO A 408 5.10 -26.18 29.10
CA PRO A 408 4.61 -25.00 28.40
C PRO A 408 3.20 -24.62 28.85
N GLY A 409 2.99 -23.32 29.08
CA GLY A 409 1.73 -22.77 29.61
C GLY A 409 1.73 -22.50 31.11
N ARG A 410 2.64 -23.12 31.90
CA ARG A 410 2.76 -22.85 33.36
C ARG A 410 3.43 -21.53 33.69
N VAL A 411 4.32 -21.04 32.83
CA VAL A 411 5.12 -19.82 33.08
C VAL A 411 4.31 -18.52 33.06
N SER A 412 3.09 -18.56 32.50
CA SER A 412 2.21 -17.39 32.38
C SER A 412 0.93 -17.58 33.17
N SER A 413 0.43 -16.50 33.77
CA SER A 413 -0.93 -16.51 34.33
C SER A 413 -1.93 -16.86 33.22
N LEU A 414 -2.86 -17.79 33.50
CA LEU A 414 -3.89 -18.19 32.55
C LEU A 414 -4.66 -16.97 32.01
N ALA A 415 -4.98 -16.01 32.88
CA ALA A 415 -5.63 -14.77 32.50
C ALA A 415 -4.79 -13.95 31.52
N GLY A 416 -3.47 -13.85 31.73
CA GLY A 416 -2.57 -13.16 30.81
C GLY A 416 -2.45 -13.86 29.46
N ALA A 417 -2.38 -15.19 29.45
CA ALA A 417 -2.33 -15.98 28.22
C ALA A 417 -3.63 -15.85 27.41
N MET A 418 -4.78 -15.91 28.08
CA MET A 418 -6.10 -15.73 27.46
C MET A 418 -6.31 -14.30 26.96
N ALA A 419 -5.89 -13.29 27.73
CA ALA A 419 -5.96 -11.89 27.33
C ALA A 419 -5.08 -11.61 26.11
N ASP A 420 -3.89 -12.20 26.05
CA ASP A 420 -3.01 -12.07 24.89
C ASP A 420 -3.58 -12.81 23.66
N TYR A 421 -4.09 -14.03 23.83
CA TYR A 421 -4.69 -14.81 22.74
C TYR A 421 -5.97 -14.16 22.18
N LEU A 422 -6.98 -13.91 23.01
CA LEU A 422 -8.25 -13.34 22.58
C LEU A 422 -8.13 -11.85 22.22
N GLY A 423 -7.27 -11.11 22.94
CA GLY A 423 -7.06 -9.69 22.70
C GLY A 423 -6.41 -9.40 21.35
N SER A 424 -5.39 -10.17 20.96
CA SER A 424 -4.77 -10.03 19.63
C SER A 424 -5.78 -10.28 18.50
N ILE A 425 -6.70 -11.23 18.67
CA ILE A 425 -7.76 -11.53 17.70
C ILE A 425 -8.76 -10.36 17.64
N ALA A 426 -9.25 -9.93 18.80
CA ALA A 426 -10.24 -8.86 18.90
C ALA A 426 -9.74 -7.55 18.30
N LEU A 427 -8.48 -7.16 18.56
CA LEU A 427 -7.91 -5.93 18.00
C LEU A 427 -7.86 -5.93 16.48
N VAL A 428 -7.46 -7.06 15.88
CA VAL A 428 -7.43 -7.20 14.41
C VAL A 428 -8.84 -7.14 13.83
N TRP A 429 -9.82 -7.80 14.45
CA TRP A 429 -11.21 -7.73 14.00
C TRP A 429 -11.81 -6.33 14.15
N ILE A 430 -11.49 -5.60 15.22
CA ILE A 430 -11.87 -4.19 15.37
C ILE A 430 -11.27 -3.36 14.23
N ALA A 431 -10.01 -3.56 13.89
CA ALA A 431 -9.38 -2.88 12.76
C ALA A 431 -10.07 -3.22 11.42
N PHE A 432 -10.43 -4.48 11.18
CA PHE A 432 -11.19 -4.88 9.99
C PHE A 432 -12.58 -4.24 9.94
N LEU A 433 -13.28 -4.17 11.07
CA LEU A 433 -14.58 -3.51 11.18
C LEU A 433 -14.49 -1.99 11.00
N ALA A 434 -13.32 -1.39 11.22
CA ALA A 434 -13.05 0.02 10.99
C ALA A 434 -12.74 0.35 9.52
N LEU A 435 -12.31 -0.62 8.70
CA LEU A 435 -11.96 -0.41 7.28
C LEU A 435 -13.09 0.19 6.44
N PRO A 436 -14.37 -0.22 6.54
CA PRO A 436 -15.45 0.42 5.77
C PRO A 436 -15.69 1.89 6.13
N TYR A 437 -15.10 2.37 7.23
CA TYR A 437 -15.16 3.75 7.70
C TYR A 437 -13.86 4.52 7.46
N SER A 438 -12.82 3.88 6.93
CA SER A 438 -11.56 4.54 6.62
C SER A 438 -11.72 5.51 5.45
N ARG A 439 -10.80 6.48 5.37
CA ARG A 439 -10.69 7.35 4.20
C ARG A 439 -9.53 6.90 3.32
N GLU A 440 -9.79 6.88 2.03
CA GLU A 440 -8.75 6.73 1.02
C GLU A 440 -8.13 8.11 0.74
N HIS A 441 -6.86 8.30 1.12
CA HIS A 441 -6.17 9.57 0.93
C HIS A 441 -6.10 10.02 -0.55
N ARG A 442 -6.15 9.06 -1.50
CA ARG A 442 -6.13 9.33 -2.94
C ARG A 442 -7.38 10.10 -3.38
N GLU A 443 -8.57 9.71 -2.92
CA GLU A 443 -9.82 10.36 -3.33
C GLU A 443 -9.90 11.82 -2.90
N GLU A 444 -9.42 12.15 -1.70
CA GLU A 444 -9.46 13.52 -1.19
C GLU A 444 -8.60 14.46 -2.05
N LYS A 445 -7.40 14.02 -2.44
CA LYS A 445 -6.57 14.74 -3.42
C LYS A 445 -7.25 14.82 -4.80
N ARG A 446 -7.95 13.75 -5.23
CA ARG A 446 -8.65 13.76 -6.52
C ARG A 446 -9.76 14.80 -6.56
N VAL A 447 -10.56 14.90 -5.50
CA VAL A 447 -11.67 15.86 -5.39
C VAL A 447 -11.14 17.28 -5.22
N ALA A 448 -10.10 17.48 -4.41
CA ALA A 448 -9.47 18.79 -4.23
C ALA A 448 -8.88 19.35 -5.54
N ALA A 449 -8.17 18.51 -6.31
CA ALA A 449 -7.62 18.90 -7.60
C ALA A 449 -8.71 19.27 -8.62
N LEU A 450 -9.80 18.49 -8.68
CA LEU A 450 -10.94 18.77 -9.57
C LEU A 450 -11.72 20.02 -9.16
N GLY A 451 -11.82 20.31 -7.85
CA GLY A 451 -12.44 21.53 -7.35
C GLY A 451 -11.66 22.79 -7.72
N ARG A 452 -10.33 22.72 -7.74
CA ARG A 452 -9.46 23.86 -8.07
C ARG A 452 -9.49 24.23 -9.54
N SER A 453 -9.55 23.24 -10.43
CA SER A 453 -9.59 23.45 -11.89
C SER A 453 -10.86 24.18 -12.35
N ARG A 454 -11.96 24.10 -11.60
CA ARG A 454 -13.23 24.76 -11.94
C ARG A 454 -13.32 26.22 -11.47
N GLY A 455 -12.44 26.66 -10.57
CA GLY A 455 -12.48 27.98 -9.94
C GLY A 455 -11.58 29.05 -10.56
N SER A 456 -10.58 28.69 -11.38
CA SER A 456 -9.61 29.66 -11.93
C SER A 456 -9.92 30.16 -13.35
N SER A 457 -11.08 29.80 -13.92
CA SER A 457 -11.53 30.30 -15.23
C SER A 457 -12.48 31.50 -15.10
N SER A 458 -12.53 32.19 -13.95
CA SER A 458 -13.10 33.54 -13.90
C SER A 458 -12.07 34.52 -14.46
N GLU A 459 -12.04 34.61 -15.78
CA GLU A 459 -11.52 35.76 -16.51
C GLU A 459 -12.15 37.03 -15.89
N PRO A 460 -11.35 38.01 -15.41
CA PRO A 460 -11.87 39.25 -14.87
C PRO A 460 -12.44 40.08 -16.02
N ARG A 461 -13.66 39.77 -16.43
CA ARG A 461 -14.41 40.56 -17.39
C ARG A 461 -14.89 41.82 -16.67
N ALA A 462 -14.04 42.84 -16.69
CA ALA A 462 -14.44 44.21 -16.42
C ALA A 462 -15.61 44.58 -17.34
N ARG A 463 -16.76 44.91 -16.74
CA ARG A 463 -17.61 46.06 -17.09
C ARG A 463 -18.96 45.96 -16.39
N ASP A 464 -19.24 46.96 -15.56
CA ASP A 464 -20.34 47.90 -15.77
C ASP A 464 -21.49 47.36 -16.63
N THR A 465 -22.53 46.85 -15.99
CA THR A 465 -23.91 47.24 -16.25
C THR A 465 -24.79 46.59 -15.19
N ALA A 466 -25.23 47.44 -14.27
CA ALA A 466 -26.35 47.14 -13.40
C ALA A 466 -27.63 47.04 -14.24
N GLU A 467 -28.56 46.24 -13.71
CA GLU A 467 -29.98 46.18 -14.05
C GLU A 467 -30.44 45.29 -15.23
N ALA A 468 -31.54 44.59 -14.92
CA ALA A 468 -32.42 43.83 -15.81
C ALA A 468 -31.94 42.45 -16.31
N SER A 469 -31.98 41.45 -15.43
CA SER A 469 -32.73 40.20 -15.73
C SER A 469 -32.88 39.33 -14.49
N SER A 470 -33.91 39.62 -13.71
CA SER A 470 -34.52 38.64 -12.81
C SER A 470 -35.55 37.84 -13.61
N LYS A 471 -35.63 36.53 -13.36
CA LYS A 471 -36.57 35.52 -13.95
C LYS A 471 -36.04 34.73 -15.15
N ALA A 472 -35.26 33.69 -14.90
CA ALA A 472 -35.37 32.38 -15.57
C ALA A 472 -34.25 31.43 -15.11
N SER A 473 -34.37 30.86 -13.91
CA SER A 473 -33.63 29.64 -13.55
C SER A 473 -34.31 29.00 -12.35
N LYS A 474 -35.34 28.20 -12.60
CA LYS A 474 -36.12 27.51 -11.55
C LYS A 474 -36.25 25.99 -11.73
N ASP A 475 -35.72 25.36 -12.78
CA ASP A 475 -36.15 24.00 -13.14
C ASP A 475 -35.08 22.90 -13.28
N SER A 476 -33.84 23.07 -12.81
CA SER A 476 -32.90 21.94 -12.68
C SER A 476 -32.86 21.40 -11.26
N LYS A 477 -34.04 20.96 -10.78
CA LYS A 477 -34.18 20.14 -9.57
C LYS A 477 -33.66 18.73 -9.88
N SER A 478 -32.35 18.59 -10.01
CA SER A 478 -31.69 17.28 -10.08
C SER A 478 -32.03 16.53 -8.80
N LYS A 479 -32.93 15.57 -8.94
CA LYS A 479 -33.38 14.65 -7.90
C LYS A 479 -32.27 13.62 -7.69
N ASP A 480 -31.08 14.10 -7.33
CA ASP A 480 -30.01 13.26 -6.82
C ASP A 480 -30.43 12.82 -5.44
N THR A 481 -31.20 11.73 -5.42
CA THR A 481 -31.55 11.01 -4.19
C THR A 481 -30.23 10.57 -3.57
N GLY A 482 -29.77 11.35 -2.59
CA GLY A 482 -28.59 11.14 -1.75
C GLY A 482 -28.65 9.86 -0.90
N LYS A 483 -28.96 8.73 -1.51
CA LYS A 483 -28.38 7.47 -1.10
C LYS A 483 -26.94 7.54 -1.55
N GLY A 484 -26.08 8.02 -0.65
CA GLY A 484 -24.62 7.85 -0.75
C GLY A 484 -24.34 6.36 -0.87
N GLY A 485 -24.46 5.85 -2.09
CA GLY A 485 -24.22 4.48 -2.45
C GLY A 485 -22.78 4.22 -2.12
N ARG A 486 -22.55 3.55 -0.99
CA ARG A 486 -21.31 2.82 -0.78
C ARG A 486 -21.22 1.88 -1.98
N GLY A 487 -20.39 2.25 -2.96
CA GLY A 487 -20.18 1.40 -4.13
C GLY A 487 -19.84 0.01 -3.61
N PRO A 488 -20.52 -1.06 -4.08
CA PRO A 488 -20.38 -2.43 -3.56
C PRO A 488 -18.98 -3.07 -3.76
N GLY A 489 -17.92 -2.28 -3.99
CA GLY A 489 -16.57 -2.76 -4.31
C GLY A 489 -15.45 -2.36 -3.34
N ARG A 490 -15.69 -1.55 -2.31
CA ARG A 490 -14.61 -1.15 -1.37
C ARG A 490 -14.32 -2.26 -0.34
N GLY A 491 -13.12 -2.83 -0.39
CA GLY A 491 -12.61 -3.81 0.58
C GLY A 491 -12.67 -5.29 0.16
N GLY A 492 -12.98 -5.61 -1.10
CA GLY A 492 -13.27 -7.00 -1.54
C GLY A 492 -12.18 -8.04 -1.22
N ARG A 493 -10.91 -7.76 -1.54
CA ARG A 493 -9.78 -8.68 -1.29
C ARG A 493 -9.50 -8.85 0.21
N LEU A 494 -9.56 -7.75 0.95
CA LEU A 494 -9.27 -7.74 2.38
C LEU A 494 -10.35 -8.45 3.21
N ALA A 495 -11.60 -8.44 2.73
CA ALA A 495 -12.67 -9.25 3.31
C ALA A 495 -12.42 -10.76 3.17
N MET A 496 -11.77 -11.21 2.10
CA MET A 496 -11.36 -12.62 1.95
C MET A 496 -10.29 -12.98 2.97
N LEU A 497 -9.34 -12.07 3.24
CA LEU A 497 -8.32 -12.27 4.26
C LEU A 497 -8.90 -12.33 5.69
N LEU A 498 -9.94 -11.53 5.99
CA LEU A 498 -10.71 -11.66 7.24
C LEU A 498 -11.41 -13.02 7.35
N ARG A 499 -12.04 -13.51 6.27
CA ARG A 499 -12.68 -14.83 6.26
C ARG A 499 -11.67 -15.95 6.52
N TYR A 500 -10.47 -15.84 5.95
CA TYR A 500 -9.37 -16.75 6.22
C TYR A 500 -9.01 -16.72 7.73
N ASP A 501 -8.79 -15.55 8.31
CA ASP A 501 -8.44 -15.43 9.74
C ASP A 501 -9.52 -16.01 10.68
N VAL A 502 -10.79 -15.73 10.40
CA VAL A 502 -11.93 -16.28 11.15
C VAL A 502 -11.98 -17.81 11.03
N THR A 503 -11.67 -18.36 9.85
CA THR A 503 -11.61 -19.81 9.63
C THR A 503 -10.45 -20.43 10.42
N CYS A 504 -9.26 -19.83 10.39
CA CYS A 504 -8.13 -20.26 11.20
C CYS A 504 -8.42 -20.21 12.71
N PHE A 505 -9.15 -19.19 13.16
CA PHE A 505 -9.59 -19.10 14.54
C PHE A 505 -10.55 -20.23 14.91
N ALA A 506 -11.59 -20.46 14.10
CA ALA A 506 -12.54 -21.56 14.30
C ALA A 506 -11.83 -22.94 14.30
N LEU A 507 -10.88 -23.14 13.39
CA LEU A 507 -10.05 -24.34 13.35
C LEU A 507 -9.21 -24.51 14.63
N SER A 508 -8.62 -23.43 15.14
CA SER A 508 -7.87 -23.47 16.41
C SER A 508 -8.76 -23.82 17.60
N LEU A 509 -9.99 -23.29 17.66
CA LEU A 509 -10.96 -23.65 18.69
C LEU A 509 -11.39 -25.12 18.59
N LEU A 510 -11.55 -25.65 17.38
CA LEU A 510 -11.84 -27.06 17.15
C LEU A 510 -10.68 -27.94 17.66
N VAL A 511 -9.43 -27.59 17.35
CA VAL A 511 -8.25 -28.31 17.86
C VAL A 511 -8.21 -28.27 19.38
N LEU A 512 -8.46 -27.10 20.00
CA LEU A 512 -8.54 -26.98 21.45
C LEU A 512 -9.62 -27.89 22.06
N LEU A 513 -10.82 -27.91 21.46
CA LEU A 513 -11.90 -28.78 21.90
C LEU A 513 -11.51 -30.26 21.81
N LEU A 514 -10.94 -30.69 20.69
CA LEU A 514 -10.51 -32.08 20.49
C LEU A 514 -9.41 -32.50 21.47
N LEU A 515 -8.39 -31.65 21.69
CA LEU A 515 -7.33 -31.91 22.67
C LEU A 515 -7.89 -32.02 24.09
N THR A 516 -8.80 -31.11 24.46
CA THR A 516 -9.44 -31.15 25.78
C THR A 516 -10.31 -32.38 25.96
N LEU A 517 -11.12 -32.78 24.97
CA LEU A 517 -11.91 -34.02 25.02
C LEU A 517 -11.03 -35.26 25.11
N SER A 518 -9.95 -35.33 24.33
CA SER A 518 -8.99 -36.43 24.37
C SER A 518 -8.32 -36.55 25.74
N THR A 519 -8.04 -35.42 26.39
CA THR A 519 -7.50 -35.38 27.75
C THR A 519 -8.51 -35.92 28.78
N PHE A 520 -9.80 -35.64 28.61
CA PHE A 520 -10.85 -36.16 29.50
C PHE A 520 -11.02 -37.68 29.45
N GLU A 521 -10.78 -38.29 28.28
CA GLU A 521 -10.90 -39.75 28.11
C GLU A 521 -9.72 -40.52 28.74
N LEU A 522 -8.52 -39.93 28.76
CA LEU A 522 -7.29 -40.51 29.33
C LEU A 522 -7.24 -40.42 30.87
N LYS A 523 -8.36 -40.77 31.50
CA LYS A 523 -8.77 -40.56 32.90
C LYS A 523 -7.87 -41.24 33.94
N ASP A 524 -6.59 -40.87 34.01
CA ASP A 524 -5.73 -41.15 35.15
C ASP A 524 -5.98 -40.13 36.27
N ARG A 525 -6.21 -40.66 37.47
CA ARG A 525 -7.19 -40.14 38.44
C ARG A 525 -6.74 -38.96 39.31
N GLU A 526 -5.57 -38.36 39.08
CA GLU A 526 -5.00 -37.35 40.00
C GLU A 526 -4.46 -36.07 39.33
N VAL A 527 -4.38 -35.99 38.00
CA VAL A 527 -3.88 -34.76 37.35
C VAL A 527 -4.99 -33.71 37.26
N THR A 528 -4.70 -32.49 37.71
CA THR A 528 -5.66 -31.37 37.70
C THR A 528 -6.03 -30.96 36.28
N LEU A 529 -7.32 -31.05 35.93
CA LEU A 529 -7.90 -30.62 34.64
C LEU A 529 -7.38 -29.25 34.16
N TRP A 530 -7.20 -28.32 35.09
CA TRP A 530 -6.70 -26.97 34.82
C TRP A 530 -5.32 -26.93 34.19
N ARG A 531 -4.45 -27.88 34.55
CA ARG A 531 -3.10 -27.97 34.00
C ARG A 531 -3.13 -28.35 32.53
N HIS A 532 -3.85 -29.42 32.18
CA HIS A 532 -3.99 -29.84 30.79
C HIS A 532 -4.66 -28.77 29.94
N LEU A 533 -5.63 -28.04 30.50
CA LEU A 533 -6.23 -26.92 29.79
C LEU A 533 -5.22 -25.80 29.48
N GLN A 534 -4.31 -25.47 30.40
CA GLN A 534 -3.25 -24.47 30.17
C GLN A 534 -2.28 -24.92 29.06
N GLU A 535 -1.86 -26.18 29.09
CA GLU A 535 -1.00 -26.79 28.07
C GLU A 535 -1.70 -26.78 26.69
N ASN A 536 -2.98 -27.18 26.64
CA ASN A 536 -3.78 -27.17 25.41
C ASN A 536 -3.99 -25.75 24.86
N ILE A 537 -4.25 -24.75 25.72
CA ILE A 537 -4.36 -23.34 25.32
C ILE A 537 -3.04 -22.82 24.75
N PHE A 538 -1.92 -23.16 25.38
CA PHE A 538 -0.60 -22.77 24.88
C PHE A 538 -0.38 -23.31 23.47
N TRP A 539 -0.61 -24.60 23.24
CA TRP A 539 -0.41 -25.21 21.93
C TRP A 539 -1.41 -24.72 20.88
N CYS A 540 -2.66 -24.49 21.27
CA CYS A 540 -3.65 -23.88 20.39
C CYS A 540 -3.25 -22.45 19.97
N LYS A 541 -2.73 -21.64 20.90
CA LYS A 541 -2.19 -20.29 20.62
C LYS A 541 -1.03 -20.36 19.63
N VAL A 542 -0.10 -21.30 19.81
CA VAL A 542 1.02 -21.53 18.88
C VAL A 542 0.49 -21.89 17.51
N PHE A 543 -0.42 -22.86 17.43
CA PHE A 543 -1.03 -23.32 16.19
C PHE A 543 -1.73 -22.19 15.43
N TYR A 544 -2.59 -21.42 16.11
CA TYR A 544 -3.27 -20.26 15.51
C TYR A 544 -2.28 -19.19 15.01
N SER A 545 -1.21 -18.96 15.77
CA SER A 545 -0.18 -17.99 15.40
C SER A 545 0.62 -18.45 14.17
N LEU A 546 0.92 -19.74 14.04
CA LEU A 546 1.55 -20.31 12.83
C LEU A 546 0.65 -20.17 11.60
N LEU A 547 -0.66 -20.33 11.74
CA LEU A 547 -1.62 -20.10 10.65
C LEU A 547 -1.69 -18.64 10.17
N SER A 548 -1.10 -17.69 10.91
CA SER A 548 -0.97 -16.28 10.51
C SER A 548 0.19 -16.02 9.54
N MET A 549 0.93 -17.05 9.10
CA MET A 549 2.04 -16.96 8.15
C MET A 549 1.73 -16.15 6.87
N PRO A 550 0.55 -16.27 6.21
CA PRO A 550 0.27 -15.48 5.02
C PRO A 550 0.30 -13.97 5.28
N PHE A 551 -0.13 -13.52 6.46
CA PHE A 551 -0.07 -12.11 6.83
C PHE A 551 1.37 -11.62 7.01
N PHE A 552 2.26 -12.50 7.50
CA PHE A 552 3.67 -12.18 7.65
C PHE A 552 4.32 -11.91 6.29
N LEU A 553 4.03 -12.71 5.26
CA LEU A 553 4.54 -12.44 3.90
C LEU A 553 4.13 -11.05 3.40
N PHE A 554 2.89 -10.63 3.68
CA PHE A 554 2.40 -9.31 3.31
C PHE A 554 2.84 -8.17 4.24
N THR A 555 3.68 -8.42 5.25
CA THR A 555 4.36 -7.33 5.98
C THR A 555 5.50 -6.71 5.16
N ILE A 556 5.95 -7.39 4.11
CA ILE A 556 6.94 -6.90 3.16
C ILE A 556 6.27 -5.87 2.25
N GLN A 557 6.75 -4.61 2.27
CA GLN A 557 6.06 -3.46 1.64
C GLN A 557 5.69 -3.64 0.16
N PRO A 558 6.55 -4.19 -0.72
CA PRO A 558 6.18 -4.51 -2.10
C PRO A 558 4.93 -5.41 -2.20
N LEU A 559 4.89 -6.50 -1.43
CA LEU A 559 3.78 -7.45 -1.44
C LEU A 559 2.50 -6.84 -0.84
N GLN A 560 2.65 -5.96 0.16
CA GLN A 560 1.54 -5.22 0.74
C GLN A 560 0.85 -4.32 -0.29
N GLN A 561 1.62 -3.63 -1.16
CA GLN A 561 1.07 -2.76 -2.19
C GLN A 561 0.25 -3.55 -3.21
N VAL A 562 0.74 -4.71 -3.67
CA VAL A 562 0.04 -5.59 -4.62
C VAL A 562 -1.31 -6.06 -4.07
N LEU A 563 -1.38 -6.38 -2.77
CA LEU A 563 -2.61 -6.84 -2.15
C LEU A 563 -3.63 -5.70 -1.97
N THR A 564 -3.16 -4.51 -1.59
CA THR A 564 -4.01 -3.48 -0.99
C THR A 564 -4.34 -2.33 -1.91
N HIS A 565 -3.51 -2.07 -2.93
CA HIS A 565 -3.63 -0.93 -3.84
C HIS A 565 -3.69 0.44 -3.13
N ALA A 566 -3.36 0.46 -1.83
CA ALA A 566 -3.41 1.65 -1.01
C ALA A 566 -2.07 2.38 -1.10
N ALA A 567 -2.12 3.68 -1.40
CA ALA A 567 -0.91 4.50 -1.42
C ALA A 567 -0.29 4.53 -0.01
N PRO A 568 1.03 4.34 0.12
CA PRO A 568 1.69 4.36 1.42
C PRO A 568 1.56 5.75 2.06
N THR A 569 1.15 5.77 3.32
CA THR A 569 1.02 6.98 4.14
C THR A 569 1.85 6.84 5.43
N GLY A 570 2.12 7.96 6.09
CA GLY A 570 2.76 8.01 7.40
C GLY A 570 2.43 9.29 8.16
N PHE A 571 2.93 9.43 9.38
CA PHE A 571 2.68 10.60 10.21
C PHE A 571 3.86 11.56 10.20
N ASN A 572 3.59 12.82 9.86
CA ASN A 572 4.60 13.87 9.85
C ASN A 572 4.93 14.38 11.26
N ALA A 573 5.88 15.32 11.31
CA ALA A 573 6.29 15.96 12.55
C ALA A 573 5.12 16.56 13.33
N LEU A 574 4.02 16.98 12.68
CA LEU A 574 2.82 17.59 13.25
C LEU A 574 1.71 16.57 13.63
N GLY A 575 1.90 15.28 13.32
CA GLY A 575 0.90 14.24 13.54
C GLY A 575 -0.22 14.20 12.49
N ALA A 576 -0.01 14.88 11.35
CA ALA A 576 -0.85 14.76 10.16
C ALA A 576 -0.48 13.48 9.39
N CYS A 577 -1.50 12.78 8.88
CA CYS A 577 -1.30 11.65 7.99
C CYS A 577 -1.00 12.21 6.59
N VAL A 578 0.20 11.97 6.09
CA VAL A 578 0.69 12.45 4.80
C VAL A 578 1.15 11.27 3.95
N PRO A 579 1.27 11.43 2.61
CA PRO A 579 1.90 10.42 1.77
C PRO A 579 3.33 10.13 2.26
N PHE A 580 3.73 8.87 2.19
CA PHE A 580 5.09 8.45 2.48
C PHE A 580 6.06 9.10 1.48
N HIS A 581 7.17 9.64 1.98
CA HIS A 581 8.20 10.30 1.19
C HIS A 581 9.56 10.12 1.87
N LEU A 582 10.48 9.41 1.22
CA LEU A 582 11.86 9.30 1.70
C LEU A 582 12.61 10.59 1.37
N PRO A 583 13.35 11.20 2.33
CA PRO A 583 14.21 12.32 2.03
C PRO A 583 15.24 11.91 0.96
N GLU A 584 15.49 12.79 0.00
CA GLU A 584 16.58 12.61 -0.95
C GLU A 584 17.92 12.62 -0.19
N PRO A 585 18.86 11.70 -0.52
CA PRO A 585 20.14 11.58 0.16
C PRO A 585 21.03 12.83 0.00
#